data_AF-A0A537QIE7-F1
#
_entry.id   AF-A0A537QIE7-F1
#
_cell.length_a   1.000
_cell.length_b   1.000
_cell.length_c   1.000
_cell.angle_alpha   90.00
_cell.angle_beta   90.00
_cell.angle_gamma   90.00
#
_symmetry.space_group_name_H-M   'P 1'
#
loop_
_entity.id
_entity.type
_entity.pdbx_description
1 polymer ?
#
loop_
_entity_poly.entity_id
_entity_poly.type
_entity_poly.pdbx_seq_one_letter_code
_entity_poly.pdbx_strand_id
1 'polypeptide(L)'
;LDEFYGELVATQRAIYRKHIDWRDIRGVAGISTRLLLRGQTNFVKSLFKLNSVYRPEVLLADHRAPVKYEIPLPPPAPARDTPREPIGGRSLYIHAPRGRAGRAIDAATEHFVDETRMGATP
;
A
#
# COMPACT_ATOMS: atom_id res chain seq x y z
N LEU A 1 -7.70 14.09 16.76
CA LEU A 1 -8.05 13.64 15.38
C LEU A 1 -8.23 14.83 14.46
N ASP A 2 -8.98 15.87 14.87
CA ASP A 2 -9.21 17.04 14.01
C ASP A 2 -7.93 17.77 13.63
N GLU A 3 -7.00 17.97 14.58
CA GLU A 3 -5.66 18.53 14.32
C GLU A 3 -4.87 17.70 13.31
N PHE A 4 -4.79 16.37 13.53
CA PHE A 4 -4.13 15.44 12.61
C PHE A 4 -4.65 15.54 11.17
N TYR A 5 -5.97 15.51 10.97
CA TYR A 5 -6.55 15.63 9.63
C TYR A 5 -6.35 17.02 9.03
N GLY A 6 -6.37 18.07 9.86
CA GLY A 6 -6.04 19.43 9.45
C GLY A 6 -4.61 19.55 8.91
N GLU A 7 -3.63 19.05 9.67
CA GLU A 7 -2.22 19.06 9.29
C GLU A 7 -1.93 18.16 8.09
N LEU A 8 -2.59 17.00 8.00
CA LEU A 8 -2.46 16.08 6.88
C LEU A 8 -2.88 16.76 5.57
N VAL A 9 -4.05 17.40 5.56
CA VAL A 9 -4.54 18.11 4.37
C VAL A 9 -3.68 19.34 4.07
N ALA A 10 -3.20 20.05 5.10
CA ALA A 10 -2.31 21.20 4.91
C ALA A 10 -0.97 20.79 4.27
N THR A 11 -0.37 19.71 4.76
CA THR A 11 0.87 19.15 4.20
C THR A 11 0.68 18.69 2.76
N GLN A 12 -0.40 17.96 2.47
CA GLN A 12 -0.73 17.54 1.11
C GLN A 12 -0.86 18.75 0.17
N ARG A 13 -1.55 19.82 0.59
CA ARG A 13 -1.68 21.05 -0.21
C ARG A 13 -0.35 21.75 -0.41
N ALA A 14 0.50 21.80 0.60
CA ALA A 14 1.84 22.38 0.48
C ALA A 14 2.70 21.60 -0.51
N ILE A 15 2.66 20.26 -0.46
CA ILE A 15 3.35 19.39 -1.41
C ILE A 15 2.81 19.60 -2.83
N TYR A 16 1.49 19.57 -3.02
CA TYR A 16 0.88 19.77 -4.34
C TYR A 16 1.23 21.14 -4.91
N ARG A 17 1.13 22.21 -4.10
CA ARG A 17 1.50 23.55 -4.54
C ARG A 17 2.98 23.66 -4.93
N LYS A 18 3.86 22.92 -4.25
CA LYS A 18 5.30 22.92 -4.52
C LYS A 18 5.68 22.13 -5.78
N HIS A 19 4.95 21.07 -6.10
CA HIS A 19 5.31 20.15 -7.19
C HIS A 19 4.40 20.23 -8.43
N ILE A 20 3.31 21.00 -8.38
CA ILE A 20 2.53 21.33 -9.57
C ILE A 20 3.24 22.45 -10.30
N ASP A 21 3.97 22.08 -11.35
CA ASP A 21 4.65 23.04 -12.21
C ASP A 21 3.71 23.57 -13.30
N TRP A 22 4.06 24.72 -13.87
CA TRP A 22 3.31 25.31 -14.99
C TRP A 22 3.21 24.38 -16.21
N ARG A 23 4.17 23.47 -16.38
CA ARG A 23 4.15 22.43 -17.42
C ARG A 23 3.01 21.43 -17.19
N ASP A 24 2.82 21.00 -15.94
CA ASP A 24 1.76 20.06 -15.58
C ASP A 24 0.39 20.67 -15.81
N ILE A 25 0.22 21.95 -15.45
CA ILE A 25 -1.03 22.70 -15.68
C ILE A 25 -1.37 22.71 -17.18
N ARG A 26 -0.40 23.01 -18.06
CA ARG A 26 -0.62 22.97 -19.52
C ARG A 26 -0.98 21.56 -20.00
N GLY A 27 -0.33 20.53 -19.46
CA GLY A 27 -0.63 19.13 -19.78
C GLY A 27 -2.07 18.77 -19.41
N VAL A 28 -2.50 19.10 -18.19
CA VAL A 28 -3.87 18.87 -17.70
C VAL A 28 -4.89 19.65 -18.53
N ALA A 29 -4.59 20.89 -18.93
CA ALA A 29 -5.46 21.68 -19.81
C ALA A 29 -5.63 21.01 -21.18
N GLY A 30 -4.53 20.53 -21.79
CA GLY A 30 -4.58 19.82 -23.07
C GLY A 30 -5.40 18.52 -23.01
N ILE A 31 -5.21 17.72 -21.95
CA ILE A 31 -5.99 16.50 -21.71
C ILE A 31 -7.47 16.85 -21.54
N SER A 32 -7.77 17.85 -20.71
CA SER A 32 -9.15 18.29 -20.46
C SER A 32 -9.85 18.71 -21.75
N THR A 33 -9.21 19.55 -22.57
CA THR A 33 -9.75 19.98 -23.86
C THR A 33 -9.99 18.79 -24.80
N ARG A 34 -9.03 17.87 -24.90
CA ARG A 34 -9.18 16.67 -25.75
C ARG A 34 -10.33 15.78 -25.29
N LEU A 35 -10.51 15.63 -23.98
CA LEU A 35 -11.61 14.84 -23.41
C LEU A 35 -12.96 15.53 -23.63
N LEU A 36 -13.03 16.85 -23.45
CA LEU A 36 -14.23 17.65 -23.71
C LEU A 36 -14.65 17.59 -25.19
N LEU A 37 -13.70 17.67 -26.12
CA LEU A 37 -13.95 17.50 -27.56
C LEU A 37 -14.51 16.10 -27.90
N ARG A 38 -14.24 15.10 -27.05
CA ARG A 38 -14.81 13.74 -27.15
C ARG A 38 -16.10 13.56 -26.34
N GLY A 39 -16.66 14.64 -25.79
CA GLY A 39 -17.85 14.62 -24.94
C GLY A 39 -17.63 14.07 -23.52
N GLN A 40 -16.38 13.81 -23.12
CA GLN A 40 -16.05 13.29 -21.79
C GLN A 40 -15.89 14.43 -20.79
N THR A 41 -16.95 14.71 -20.03
CA THR A 41 -16.97 15.75 -18.98
C THR A 41 -16.57 15.24 -17.60
N ASN A 42 -16.56 13.92 -17.40
CA ASN A 42 -16.29 13.28 -16.11
C ASN A 42 -14.93 13.68 -15.52
N PHE A 43 -13.90 13.76 -16.35
CA PHE A 43 -12.56 14.16 -15.91
C PHE A 43 -12.56 15.58 -15.35
N VAL A 44 -13.09 16.54 -16.10
CA VAL A 44 -13.21 17.93 -15.66
C VAL A 44 -14.05 18.05 -14.39
N LYS A 45 -15.17 17.31 -14.31
CA LYS A 45 -16.00 17.23 -13.09
C LYS A 45 -15.21 16.68 -11.89
N SER A 46 -14.33 15.71 -12.11
CA SER A 46 -13.48 15.16 -11.05
C SER A 46 -12.42 16.15 -10.54
N LEU A 47 -11.87 17.01 -11.42
CA LEU A 47 -10.94 18.08 -11.02
C LEU A 47 -11.60 19.07 -10.06
N PHE A 48 -12.85 19.44 -10.30
CA PHE A 48 -13.61 20.29 -9.37
C PHE A 48 -13.99 19.57 -8.07
N LYS A 49 -14.27 18.26 -8.12
CA LYS A 49 -14.51 17.44 -6.93
C LYS A 49 -13.28 17.23 -6.07
N LEU A 50 -12.07 17.36 -6.64
CA LEU A 50 -10.82 17.24 -5.89
C LEU A 50 -10.84 18.19 -4.67
N ASN A 51 -11.18 19.47 -4.91
CA ASN A 51 -11.25 20.46 -3.83
C ASN A 51 -12.38 20.20 -2.81
N SER A 52 -13.45 19.50 -3.20
CA SER A 52 -14.53 19.16 -2.26
C SER A 52 -14.23 17.92 -1.42
N VAL A 53 -13.42 16.98 -1.93
CA VAL A 53 -13.11 15.72 -1.24
C VAL A 53 -11.95 15.90 -0.25
N TYR A 54 -10.93 16.67 -0.60
CA TYR A 54 -9.76 16.88 0.27
C TYR A 54 -10.00 17.99 1.30
N ARG A 55 -10.91 17.70 2.24
CA ARG A 55 -11.29 18.54 3.36
C ARG A 55 -11.19 17.77 4.68
N PRO A 56 -10.60 18.33 5.75
CA PRO A 56 -10.53 17.66 7.04
C PRO A 56 -11.89 17.19 7.54
N GLU A 57 -12.93 18.03 7.36
CA GLU A 57 -14.30 17.71 7.77
C GLU A 57 -14.85 16.43 7.12
N VAL A 58 -14.55 16.20 5.84
CA VAL A 58 -15.03 15.03 5.09
C VAL A 58 -14.28 13.77 5.55
N LEU A 59 -12.97 13.87 5.76
CA LEU A 59 -12.15 12.77 6.27
C LEU A 59 -12.55 12.37 7.69
N LEU A 60 -12.86 13.36 8.53
CA LEU A 60 -13.37 13.13 9.89
C LEU A 60 -14.76 12.49 9.88
N ALA A 61 -15.65 12.92 8.99
CA ALA A 61 -16.98 12.33 8.85
C ALA A 61 -16.88 10.86 8.42
N ASP A 62 -16.00 10.55 7.47
CA ASP A 62 -15.74 9.18 7.02
C ASP A 62 -15.13 8.33 8.14
N HIS A 63 -14.15 8.85 8.89
CA HIS A 63 -13.57 8.16 10.04
C HIS A 63 -14.59 7.87 11.15
N ARG A 64 -15.66 8.67 11.26
CA ARG A 64 -16.75 8.46 12.22
C ARG A 64 -17.83 7.51 11.71
N ALA A 65 -17.81 7.15 10.43
CA ALA A 65 -18.81 6.25 9.85
C ALA A 65 -18.65 4.83 10.44
N PRO A 66 -19.76 4.11 10.65
CA PRO A 66 -19.70 2.75 11.16
C PRO A 66 -18.99 1.82 10.16
N VAL A 67 -18.05 1.02 10.66
CA VAL A 67 -17.28 0.08 9.84
C VAL A 67 -18.11 -1.17 9.56
N LYS A 68 -18.51 -1.39 8.31
CA LYS A 68 -19.31 -2.56 7.91
C LYS A 68 -18.55 -3.89 8.00
N TYR A 69 -17.24 -3.85 7.77
CA TYR A 69 -16.36 -5.02 7.75
C TYR A 69 -15.20 -4.77 8.69
N GLU A 70 -15.46 -4.88 9.98
CA GLU A 70 -14.42 -4.73 11.00
C GLU A 70 -13.43 -5.90 10.90
N ILE A 71 -12.14 -5.57 10.75
CA ILE A 71 -11.07 -6.55 10.81
C ILE A 71 -10.71 -6.70 12.29
N PRO A 72 -10.90 -7.89 12.89
CA PRO A 72 -10.56 -8.09 14.29
C PRO A 72 -9.06 -7.89 14.49
N LEU A 73 -8.70 -7.30 15.63
CA LEU A 73 -7.30 -7.20 16.01
C LEU A 73 -6.69 -8.60 16.09
N PRO A 74 -5.43 -8.76 15.66
CA PRO A 74 -4.74 -10.03 15.84
C PRO A 74 -4.75 -10.40 17.33
N PRO A 75 -4.83 -11.70 17.66
CA PRO A 75 -4.77 -12.12 19.05
C PRO A 75 -3.47 -11.61 19.68
N PRO A 76 -3.49 -11.29 20.99
CA PRO A 76 -2.28 -10.90 21.70
C PRO A 76 -1.22 -11.98 21.48
N ALA A 77 0.01 -11.55 21.15
CA ALA A 77 1.13 -12.46 21.05
C ALA A 77 1.24 -13.26 22.37
N PRO A 78 1.60 -14.55 22.32
CA PRO A 78 1.80 -15.32 23.54
C PRO A 78 2.76 -14.56 24.45
N ALA A 79 2.37 -14.40 25.72
CA ALA A 79 3.17 -13.71 26.71
C ALA A 79 4.55 -14.38 26.75
N ARG A 80 5.61 -13.58 26.55
CA ARG A 80 6.97 -14.04 26.79
C ARG A 80 7.19 -13.99 28.29
N ASP A 81 7.63 -15.08 28.90
CA ASP A 81 7.94 -15.10 30.33
C ASP A 81 9.18 -14.23 30.63
N THR A 82 10.06 -14.01 29.63
CA THR A 82 11.16 -13.04 29.73
C THR A 82 11.43 -12.30 28.40
N PRO A 83 11.92 -11.04 28.44
CA PRO A 83 12.26 -10.26 27.23
C PRO A 83 13.33 -10.91 26.34
N ARG A 84 14.11 -11.84 26.88
CA ARG A 84 15.31 -12.43 26.27
C ARG A 84 15.09 -13.85 25.74
N GLU A 85 13.88 -14.39 25.89
CA GLU A 85 13.57 -15.71 25.38
C GLU A 85 13.53 -15.68 23.84
N PRO A 86 14.43 -16.41 23.15
CA PRO A 86 14.39 -16.47 21.71
C PRO A 86 13.11 -17.17 21.29
N ILE A 87 12.29 -16.50 20.47
CA ILE A 87 11.25 -17.20 19.73
C ILE A 87 11.99 -18.16 18.80
N GLY A 88 12.13 -19.42 19.20
CA GLY A 88 12.82 -20.43 18.41
C GLY A 88 12.18 -20.44 17.02
N GLY A 89 12.95 -20.23 15.94
CA GLY A 89 12.38 -19.92 14.62
C GLY A 89 11.30 -20.90 14.12
N ARG A 90 11.27 -22.13 14.64
CA ARG A 90 10.22 -23.13 14.39
C ARG A 90 8.84 -22.76 14.94
N SER A 91 8.74 -22.00 16.04
CA SER A 91 7.47 -21.58 16.65
C SER A 91 6.81 -20.40 15.93
N LEU A 92 7.50 -19.78 14.96
CA LEU A 92 6.93 -18.75 14.08
C LEU A 92 6.09 -19.34 12.94
N TYR A 93 6.19 -20.64 12.67
CA TYR A 93 5.46 -21.27 11.57
C TYR A 93 4.19 -21.94 12.09
N ILE A 94 3.04 -21.59 11.51
CA ILE A 94 1.76 -22.28 11.74
C ILE A 94 1.87 -23.76 11.31
N HIS A 95 2.63 -24.03 10.26
CA HIS A 95 3.01 -25.36 9.84
C HIS A 95 4.45 -25.62 10.21
N ALA A 96 4.72 -26.64 11.03
CA ALA A 96 6.08 -27.03 11.34
C ALA A 96 6.87 -27.18 10.03
N PRO A 97 8.06 -26.56 9.91
CA PRO A 97 8.89 -26.77 8.73
C PRO A 97 9.17 -28.26 8.66
N ARG A 98 8.48 -28.93 7.72
CA ARG A 98 8.87 -30.26 7.28
C ARG A 98 10.28 -30.06 6.76
N GLY A 99 11.24 -30.77 7.35
CA GLY A 99 12.61 -30.76 6.86
C GLY A 99 12.66 -31.21 5.39
N ARG A 100 13.84 -31.50 4.86
CA ARG A 100 13.98 -32.07 3.51
C ARG A 100 13.49 -33.53 3.43
N ALA A 101 12.32 -33.83 3.97
CA ALA A 101 11.67 -35.12 3.91
C ALA A 101 10.55 -35.03 2.86
N GLY A 102 10.86 -35.52 1.65
CA GLY A 102 9.94 -35.57 0.52
C GLY A 102 10.26 -34.53 -0.55
N ARG A 103 11.43 -34.63 -1.19
CA ARG A 103 11.72 -33.86 -2.39
C ARG A 103 10.98 -34.51 -3.56
N ALA A 104 9.95 -33.82 -4.05
CA ALA A 104 9.19 -34.20 -5.24
C ALA A 104 9.89 -33.78 -6.56
N ILE A 105 11.14 -33.36 -6.47
CA ILE A 105 11.96 -32.93 -7.60
C ILE A 105 13.05 -33.97 -7.80
N ASP A 106 13.18 -34.44 -9.04
CA ASP A 106 14.24 -35.36 -9.42
C ASP A 106 15.61 -34.66 -9.37
N ALA A 107 16.66 -35.46 -9.36
CA ALA A 107 18.03 -34.96 -9.28
C ALA A 107 18.39 -34.01 -10.44
N ALA A 108 17.77 -34.20 -11.61
CA ALA A 108 18.00 -33.37 -12.79
C ALA A 108 17.47 -31.95 -12.60
N THR A 109 16.27 -31.83 -12.04
CA THR A 109 15.65 -30.53 -11.73
C THR A 109 16.42 -29.79 -10.65
N GLU A 110 16.96 -30.50 -9.66
CA GLU A 110 17.82 -29.89 -8.65
C GLU A 110 19.10 -29.31 -9.25
N HIS A 111 19.77 -30.06 -10.11
CA HIS A 111 21.01 -29.62 -10.76
C HIS A 111 20.77 -28.36 -11.59
N PHE A 112 19.70 -28.33 -12.38
CA PHE A 112 19.32 -27.16 -13.16
C PHE A 112 19.05 -25.93 -12.27
N VAL A 113 18.35 -26.10 -11.15
CA VAL A 113 18.05 -24.98 -10.22
C VAL A 113 19.32 -24.47 -9.54
N ASP A 114 20.25 -25.36 -9.18
CA ASP A 114 21.53 -24.96 -8.57
C ASP A 114 22.44 -24.27 -9.58
N GLU A 115 22.49 -24.74 -10.83
CA GLU A 115 23.22 -24.09 -11.94
C GLU A 115 22.63 -22.72 -12.31
N THR A 116 21.31 -22.57 -12.25
CA THR A 116 20.62 -21.32 -12.59
C THR A 116 20.46 -20.37 -11.40
N ARG A 117 20.94 -20.76 -10.21
CA ARG A 117 20.95 -19.89 -9.04
C ARG A 117 21.93 -18.73 -9.27
N MET A 118 21.37 -17.54 -9.47
CA MET A 118 22.12 -16.29 -9.59
C MET A 118 23.10 -16.13 -8.42
N GLY A 119 24.39 -16.35 -8.70
CA GLY A 119 25.47 -16.30 -7.70
C GLY A 119 26.49 -17.45 -7.76
N ALA A 120 26.27 -18.50 -8.58
CA ALA A 120 27.31 -19.49 -8.85
C ALA A 120 28.28 -18.94 -9.92
N THR A 121 29.41 -18.41 -9.46
CA THR A 121 30.56 -18.10 -10.33
C THR A 121 31.23 -19.42 -10.74
N PRO A 122 31.67 -19.58 -12.01
CA PRO A 122 32.39 -20.78 -12.47
C PRO A 122 33.71 -21.02 -11.72
#